data_AF-A0A7J6T794-F1
#
_entry.id   AF-A0A7J6T794-F1
#
_cell.length_a   1.000
_cell.length_b   1.000
_cell.length_c   1.000
_cell.angle_alpha   90.00
_cell.angle_beta   90.00
_cell.angle_gamma   90.00
#
_symmetry.space_group_name_H-M   'P 1'
#
loop_
_entity.id
_entity.type
_entity.pdbx_description
1 polymer ?
#
loop_
_entity_poly.entity_id
_entity_poly.type
_entity_poly.pdbx_seq_one_letter_code
_entity_poly.pdbx_strand_id
1 'polypeptide(L)'
;MLPQTDAALMKALTAAPVSIAMYADTAFQLYSSGVYTSWKSINHGIVAVGYGTEGGKDYYLMRNSWGPSWGLDGYFKIKRGGGDGDYGECNVLEYMCVATLKD
;
A
#
# COMPACT_ATOMS: atom_id res chain seq x y z
N MET A 1 -2.43 11.50 11.31
CA MET A 1 -2.17 10.05 11.17
C MET A 1 -3.50 9.32 11.23
N LEU A 2 -3.70 8.34 10.36
CA LEU A 2 -4.92 7.51 10.38
C LEU A 2 -4.81 6.42 11.45
N PRO A 3 -5.94 5.92 12.01
CA PRO A 3 -5.94 4.67 12.77
C PRO A 3 -5.32 3.54 11.94
N GLN A 4 -4.54 2.67 12.58
CA GLN A 4 -3.72 1.65 11.92
C GLN A 4 -4.54 0.40 11.54
N THR A 5 -5.62 0.61 10.78
CA THR A 5 -6.57 -0.46 10.41
C THR A 5 -6.91 -0.40 8.93
N ASP A 6 -7.22 -1.56 8.35
CA ASP A 6 -7.71 -1.63 6.97
C ASP A 6 -8.96 -0.75 6.77
N ALA A 7 -9.89 -0.77 7.74
CA ALA A 7 -11.10 0.05 7.67
C ALA A 7 -10.80 1.55 7.61
N ALA A 8 -9.78 2.03 8.33
CA ALA A 8 -9.39 3.43 8.30
C ALA A 8 -8.72 3.81 6.97
N LEU A 9 -7.83 2.96 6.44
CA LEU A 9 -7.21 3.19 5.14
C LEU A 9 -8.26 3.19 4.02
N MET A 10 -9.13 2.17 3.98
CA MET A 10 -10.21 2.08 3.00
C MET A 10 -11.13 3.31 3.06
N LYS A 11 -11.50 3.77 4.26
CA LYS A 11 -12.32 4.97 4.42
C LYS A 11 -11.60 6.23 3.93
N ALA A 12 -10.31 6.39 4.20
CA ALA A 12 -9.56 7.55 3.73
C ALA A 12 -9.43 7.57 2.20
N LEU A 13 -9.23 6.39 1.59
CA LEU A 13 -9.12 6.21 0.14
C LEU A 13 -10.40 6.55 -0.64
N THR A 14 -11.56 6.66 0.02
CA THR A 14 -12.77 7.15 -0.65
C THR A 14 -12.75 8.67 -0.87
N ALA A 15 -11.87 9.39 -0.17
CA ALA A 15 -11.78 10.85 -0.21
C ALA A 15 -10.49 11.35 -0.88
N ALA A 16 -9.35 10.72 -0.60
CA ALA A 16 -8.06 11.16 -1.12
C ALA A 16 -7.00 10.04 -1.13
N PRO A 17 -5.94 10.17 -1.96
CA PRO A 17 -4.76 9.34 -1.84
C PRO A 17 -4.11 9.45 -0.45
N VAL A 18 -3.53 8.35 0.03
CA VAL A 18 -2.90 8.25 1.36
C VAL A 18 -1.41 7.98 1.21
N SER A 19 -0.57 8.83 1.80
CA SER A 19 0.86 8.58 1.89
C SER A 19 1.14 7.50 2.95
N ILE A 20 1.95 6.51 2.61
CA ILE A 20 2.22 5.32 3.41
C ILE A 20 3.71 5.02 3.43
N ALA A 21 4.21 4.53 4.57
CA ALA A 21 5.51 3.87 4.65
C ALA A 21 5.35 2.34 4.58
N MET A 22 6.28 1.66 3.89
CA MET A 22 6.26 0.20 3.73
C MET A 22 7.68 -0.40 3.73
N TYR A 23 7.76 -1.72 3.82
CA TYR A 23 8.97 -2.47 3.47
C TYR A 23 9.07 -2.77 1.98
N ALA A 24 10.18 -2.39 1.37
CA ALA A 24 10.61 -2.82 0.05
C ALA A 24 11.88 -3.69 0.16
N ASP A 25 11.78 -4.97 -0.20
CA ASP A 25 12.92 -5.89 -0.28
C ASP A 25 13.46 -6.01 -1.71
N THR A 26 14.45 -6.89 -1.91
CA THR A 26 15.01 -7.17 -3.23
C THR A 26 14.02 -7.83 -4.18
N ALA A 27 13.06 -8.61 -3.68
CA ALA A 27 12.01 -9.20 -4.51
C ALA A 27 11.00 -8.13 -4.98
N PHE A 28 10.73 -7.12 -4.17
CA PHE A 28 9.90 -5.97 -4.54
C PHE A 28 10.55 -5.16 -5.66
N GLN A 29 11.87 -5.00 -5.66
CA GLN A 29 12.58 -4.34 -6.77
C GLN A 29 12.33 -5.03 -8.12
N LEU A 30 12.07 -6.34 -8.12
CA LEU A 30 11.78 -7.16 -9.29
C LEU A 30 10.28 -7.34 -9.57
N TYR A 31 9.40 -6.64 -8.84
CA TYR A 31 7.96 -6.74 -9.04
C TYR A 31 7.56 -6.32 -10.46
N SER A 32 6.73 -7.16 -11.09
CA SER A 32 6.18 -6.91 -12.43
C SER A 32 4.65 -7.04 -12.48
N SER A 33 4.05 -7.92 -11.69
CA SER A 33 2.60 -8.14 -11.68
C SER A 33 2.12 -8.93 -10.45
N GLY A 34 0.79 -9.03 -10.30
CA GLY A 34 0.13 -9.80 -9.23
C GLY A 34 0.01 -9.05 -7.90
N VAL A 35 -0.45 -9.77 -6.87
CA VAL A 35 -0.59 -9.25 -5.50
C VAL A 35 0.63 -9.66 -4.68
N TYR A 36 1.41 -8.67 -4.23
CA TYR A 36 2.68 -8.86 -3.53
C TYR A 36 2.51 -9.07 -2.01
N THR A 37 3.45 -9.80 -1.40
CA THR A 37 3.53 -10.14 0.04
C THR A 37 5.01 -10.26 0.51
N SER A 38 5.37 -9.70 1.67
CA SER A 38 6.70 -9.79 2.30
C SER A 38 6.69 -9.41 3.80
N TRP A 39 7.86 -9.38 4.46
CA TRP A 39 8.06 -9.24 5.91
C TRP A 39 8.42 -7.80 6.36
N LYS A 40 8.75 -7.57 7.64
CA LYS A 40 8.24 -6.41 8.41
C LYS A 40 9.22 -5.26 8.78
N SER A 41 10.11 -4.78 7.89
CA SER A 41 11.00 -3.63 8.21
C SER A 41 10.76 -2.41 7.32
N ILE A 42 10.28 -1.28 7.84
CA ILE A 42 9.97 -0.13 6.96
C ILE A 42 11.24 0.55 6.43
N ASN A 43 11.25 0.81 5.11
CA ASN A 43 12.36 1.51 4.44
C ASN A 43 11.94 2.35 3.21
N HIS A 44 10.65 2.39 2.84
CA HIS A 44 10.20 2.98 1.58
C HIS A 44 8.90 3.76 1.72
N GLY A 45 8.74 4.84 0.94
CA GLY A 45 7.55 5.69 0.91
C GLY A 45 6.75 5.53 -0.38
N ILE A 46 5.44 5.31 -0.24
CA ILE A 46 4.51 5.07 -1.36
C ILE A 46 3.21 5.85 -1.16
N VAL A 47 2.33 5.83 -2.17
CA VAL A 47 0.99 6.41 -2.08
C VAL A 47 -0.07 5.37 -2.41
N ALA A 48 -0.98 5.11 -1.48
CA ALA A 48 -2.19 4.35 -1.74
C ALA A 48 -3.20 5.19 -2.52
N VAL A 49 -3.75 4.63 -3.59
CA VAL A 49 -4.69 5.32 -4.49
C VAL A 49 -6.01 4.57 -4.68
N GLY A 50 -6.12 3.34 -4.16
CA GLY A 50 -7.35 2.56 -4.23
C GLY A 50 -7.19 1.18 -3.62
N TYR A 51 -8.23 0.36 -3.75
CA TYR A 51 -8.27 -1.03 -3.31
C TYR A 51 -9.22 -1.83 -4.19
N GLY A 52 -9.09 -3.16 -4.18
CA GLY A 52 -9.93 -4.04 -4.97
C GLY A 52 -9.76 -5.51 -4.60
N THR A 53 -10.21 -6.37 -5.50
CA THR A 53 -10.10 -7.83 -5.39
C THR A 53 -9.73 -8.41 -6.75
N GLU A 54 -8.73 -9.29 -6.80
CA GLU A 54 -8.27 -9.98 -8.01
C GLU A 54 -8.07 -11.46 -7.73
N GLY A 55 -8.74 -12.34 -8.47
CA GLY A 55 -8.63 -13.79 -8.28
C GLY A 55 -8.94 -14.26 -6.86
N GLY A 56 -9.90 -13.60 -6.18
CA GLY A 56 -10.27 -13.89 -4.79
C GLY A 56 -9.30 -13.33 -3.74
N LYS A 57 -8.31 -12.51 -4.15
CA LYS A 57 -7.36 -11.86 -3.25
C LYS A 57 -7.64 -10.37 -3.18
N ASP A 58 -7.89 -9.89 -1.98
CA ASP A 58 -8.05 -8.48 -1.68
C ASP A 58 -6.70 -7.76 -1.76
N TYR A 59 -6.68 -6.54 -2.33
CA TYR A 59 -5.47 -5.75 -2.47
C TYR A 59 -5.69 -4.24 -2.25
N TYR A 60 -4.60 -3.54 -1.92
CA TYR A 60 -4.44 -2.10 -2.11
C TYR A 60 -3.69 -1.81 -3.39
N LEU A 61 -4.16 -0.84 -4.17
CA LEU A 61 -3.44 -0.31 -5.33
C LEU A 61 -2.58 0.85 -4.88
N MET A 62 -1.28 0.72 -5.13
CA MET A 62 -0.26 1.64 -4.65
C MET A 62 0.53 2.21 -5.83
N ARG A 63 0.86 3.51 -5.77
CA ARG A 63 1.76 4.19 -6.70
C ARG A 63 3.17 4.22 -6.13
N ASN A 64 4.15 3.84 -6.95
CA ASN A 64 5.57 3.91 -6.64
C ASN A 64 6.23 5.14 -7.32
N SER A 65 7.50 5.40 -6.99
CA SER A 65 8.29 6.54 -7.48
C SER A 65 9.42 6.14 -8.44
N TRP A 66 9.42 4.90 -8.96
CA TRP A 66 10.47 4.34 -9.82
C TRP A 66 10.18 4.39 -11.32
N GLY A 67 9.24 5.24 -11.73
CA GLY A 67 8.85 5.43 -13.13
C GLY A 67 7.90 4.37 -13.68
N PRO A 68 7.36 4.59 -14.88
CA PRO A 68 6.31 3.74 -15.46
C PRO A 68 6.84 2.40 -15.98
N SER A 69 8.14 2.24 -16.21
CA SER A 69 8.71 0.96 -16.67
C SER A 69 8.75 -0.12 -15.58
N TRP A 70 8.45 0.24 -14.34
CA TRP A 70 8.48 -0.66 -13.19
C TRP A 70 7.07 -1.10 -12.81
N GLY A 71 6.89 -2.38 -12.46
CA GLY A 71 5.62 -2.91 -12.02
C GLY A 71 4.50 -2.75 -13.05
N LEU A 72 3.32 -2.36 -12.57
CA LEU A 72 2.12 -2.11 -13.37
C LEU A 72 2.07 -0.64 -13.77
N ASP A 73 2.87 -0.24 -14.76
CA ASP A 73 2.97 1.17 -15.22
C ASP A 73 3.33 2.15 -14.09
N GLY A 74 4.22 1.74 -13.17
CA GLY A 74 4.61 2.49 -11.98
C GLY A 74 3.76 2.23 -10.74
N TYR A 75 2.80 1.32 -10.83
CA TYR A 75 1.94 0.89 -9.73
C TYR A 75 2.23 -0.55 -9.29
N PHE A 76 1.68 -0.93 -8.14
CA PHE A 76 1.72 -2.30 -7.66
C PHE A 76 0.49 -2.60 -6.80
N LYS A 77 0.18 -3.89 -6.66
CA LYS A 77 -0.86 -4.39 -5.77
C LYS A 77 -0.21 -5.07 -4.58
N ILE A 78 -0.63 -4.69 -3.38
CA ILE A 78 -0.21 -5.36 -2.14
C ILE A 78 -1.42 -6.00 -1.46
N LYS A 79 -1.24 -7.17 -0.86
CA LYS A 79 -2.31 -7.90 -0.19
C LYS A 79 -2.98 -7.03 0.89
N ARG A 80 -4.31 -6.99 0.87
CA ARG A 80 -5.15 -6.36 1.90
C ARG A 80 -5.74 -7.45 2.79
N GLY A 81 -5.69 -7.24 4.11
CA GLY A 81 -6.15 -8.19 5.10
C GLY A 81 -5.26 -9.43 5.27
N GLY A 82 -5.52 -10.19 6.33
CA GLY A 82 -4.85 -11.47 6.60
C GLY A 82 -3.39 -11.37 7.03
N GLY A 83 -3.03 -10.31 7.77
CA GLY A 83 -1.74 -10.19 8.45
C GLY A 83 -1.96 -10.19 9.96
N ASP A 84 -1.64 -11.30 10.62
CA ASP A 84 -1.65 -11.40 12.07
C ASP A 84 -0.73 -10.32 12.70
N GLY A 85 -1.28 -9.54 13.63
CA GLY A 85 -0.52 -8.80 14.64
C GLY A 85 -0.39 -7.29 14.45
N ASP A 86 0.39 -6.79 13.50
CA ASP A 86 0.92 -5.41 13.57
C ASP A 86 1.10 -4.79 12.17
N TYR A 87 0.18 -3.92 11.74
CA TYR A 87 0.37 -3.02 10.60
C TYR A 87 0.20 -3.55 9.17
N GLY A 88 -0.39 -4.73 8.96
CA GLY A 88 -0.68 -5.25 7.62
C GLY A 88 0.56 -5.68 6.82
N GLU A 89 0.34 -6.10 5.57
CA GLU A 89 1.40 -6.61 4.69
C GLU A 89 2.48 -5.54 4.45
N CYS A 90 3.77 -5.89 4.55
CA CYS A 90 4.88 -4.93 4.47
C CYS A 90 4.73 -3.69 5.38
N ASN A 91 3.98 -3.81 6.49
CA ASN A 91 3.66 -2.73 7.43
C ASN A 91 2.92 -1.52 6.81
N VAL A 92 2.15 -1.69 5.73
CA VAL A 92 1.46 -0.56 5.06
C VAL A 92 0.46 0.19 5.93
N LEU A 93 0.04 -0.35 7.07
CA LEU A 93 -0.86 0.32 8.01
C LEU A 93 -0.11 1.02 9.16
N GLU A 94 1.23 0.96 9.23
CA GLU A 94 1.99 1.49 10.39
C GLU A 94 2.01 3.02 10.40
N TYR A 95 2.41 3.61 9.27
CA TYR A 95 2.51 5.06 9.10
C TYR A 95 1.69 5.50 7.89
N MET A 96 0.46 5.95 8.16
CA MET A 96 -0.46 6.46 7.14
C MET A 96 -0.84 7.91 7.40
N CYS A 97 -0.70 8.75 6.37
CA CYS A 97 -1.04 10.16 6.43
C CYS A 97 -1.86 10.58 5.20
N VAL A 98 -2.92 11.36 5.44
CA VAL A 98 -3.71 12.02 4.41
C VAL A 98 -3.61 13.52 4.63
N ALA A 99 -3.36 14.28 3.57
CA ALA A 99 -3.36 15.72 3.63
C ALA A 99 -4.80 16.24 3.68
N THR A 100 -5.04 17.27 4.50
CA THR A 100 -6.32 17.99 4.55
C THR A 100 -6.10 19.38 3.96
N LEU A 101 -6.94 19.77 3.01
CA LEU A 101 -7.02 21.16 2.57
C LEU A 101 -7.93 21.92 3.53
N LYS A 102 -7.51 23.11 3.94
CA LYS A 102 -8.40 24.06 4.61
C LYS A 102 -9.03 24.91 3.52
N ASP A 103 -10.35 25.08 3.59
CA ASP A 103 -11.08 26.05 2.79
C ASP A 103 -10.59 27.48 3.08
#